data_AF-A0A3C0ITD4-F1
#
_entry.id   AF-A0A3C0ITD4-F1
#
_cell.length_a   1.000
_cell.length_b   1.000
_cell.length_c   1.000
_cell.angle_alpha   90.00
_cell.angle_beta   90.00
_cell.angle_gamma   90.00
#
_symmetry.space_group_name_H-M   'P 1'
#
loop_
_entity.id
_entity.type
_entity.pdbx_description
1 polymer ?
#
loop_
_entity_poly.entity_id
_entity_poly.type
_entity_poly.pdbx_seq_one_letter_code
_entity_poly.pdbx_strand_id
1 'polypeptide(L)' 'DFTSLSHARSFSFADSCPKISFGKMTVNQDKRTMPVSVHVHHALMDGYHVAQFIDLF' A
#
# COMPACT_ATOMS: atom_id res chain seq x y z
N ASP A 1 -2.65 -9.28 10.49
CA ASP A 1 -2.51 -7.91 11.04
C ASP A 1 -1.03 -7.55 10.89
N PHE A 2 -0.71 -6.41 10.31
CA PHE A 2 0.67 -6.01 10.03
C PHE A 2 0.88 -4.51 10.28
N THR A 3 2.09 -4.14 10.71
CA THR A 3 2.54 -2.75 10.84
C THR A 3 3.44 -2.31 9.68
N SER A 4 4.07 -3.28 9.00
CA SER A 4 4.85 -3.09 7.79
C SER A 4 4.77 -4.36 6.95
N LEU A 5 4.77 -4.20 5.62
CA LEU A 5 4.77 -5.29 4.67
C LEU A 5 5.50 -4.86 3.41
N SER A 6 6.45 -5.70 2.96
CA SER A 6 7.16 -5.55 1.70
C SER A 6 7.05 -6.82 0.87
N HIS A 7 6.74 -6.70 -0.41
CA HIS A 7 6.69 -7.86 -1.31
C HIS A 7 8.10 -8.29 -1.72
N ALA A 8 8.37 -9.60 -1.70
CA ALA A 8 9.50 -10.15 -2.45
C ALA A 8 9.29 -9.83 -3.93
N ARG A 9 10.29 -9.18 -4.55
CA ARG A 9 10.24 -8.79 -5.97
C ARG A 9 11.56 -9.10 -6.65
N SER A 10 11.47 -9.56 -7.88
CA SER A 10 12.63 -9.61 -8.77
C SER A 10 12.79 -8.25 -9.45
N PHE A 11 13.92 -7.58 -9.24
CA PHE A 11 14.22 -6.30 -9.90
C PHE A 11 14.64 -6.47 -11.37
N SER A 12 14.96 -7.69 -11.81
CA SER A 12 15.25 -7.99 -13.21
C SER A 12 14.00 -8.05 -14.09
N PHE A 13 12.82 -8.24 -13.48
CA PHE A 13 11.55 -8.23 -14.18
C PHE A 13 10.97 -6.82 -14.18
N ALA A 14 10.68 -6.28 -15.37
CA ALA A 14 10.07 -4.97 -15.52
C ALA A 14 8.58 -5.04 -15.13
N ASP A 15 8.29 -4.71 -13.87
CA ASP A 15 6.94 -4.65 -13.33
C ASP A 15 6.59 -3.21 -12.95
N SER A 16 5.48 -2.73 -13.49
CA SER A 16 4.94 -1.38 -13.27
C SER A 16 3.59 -1.38 -12.54
N CYS A 17 2.98 -2.55 -12.35
CA CYS A 17 1.64 -2.64 -11.78
C CYS A 17 1.68 -2.35 -10.28
N PRO A 18 0.86 -1.42 -9.77
CA PRO A 18 0.73 -1.20 -8.34
C PRO A 18 0.29 -2.48 -7.61
N LYS A 19 0.92 -2.77 -6.47
CA LYS A 19 0.55 -3.91 -5.62
C LYS A 19 0.03 -3.38 -4.29
N ILE A 20 -1.23 -3.69 -4.00
CA ILE A 20 -1.93 -3.22 -2.80
C ILE A 20 -2.27 -4.42 -1.94
N SER A 21 -1.88 -4.38 -0.67
CA SER A 21 -2.20 -5.40 0.32
C SER A 21 -3.02 -4.81 1.45
N PHE A 22 -4.13 -5.48 1.76
CA PHE A 22 -5.02 -5.13 2.87
C PHE A 22 -4.79 -6.10 4.02
N GLY A 23 -4.55 -5.56 5.21
CA GLY A 23 -4.49 -6.37 6.42
C GLY A 23 -5.86 -6.55 7.09
N LYS A 24 -5.85 -7.19 8.24
CA LYS A 24 -7.06 -7.42 9.04
C LYS A 24 -7.59 -6.08 9.55
N MET A 25 -8.89 -5.83 9.39
CA MET A 25 -9.55 -4.71 10.06
C MET A 25 -9.62 -4.98 11.57
N THR A 26 -9.20 -4.00 12.36
CA THR A 26 -9.22 -4.03 13.82
C THR A 26 -10.10 -2.90 14.35
N VAL A 27 -10.65 -3.09 15.55
CA VAL A 27 -11.44 -2.09 16.26
C VAL A 27 -10.61 -1.62 17.44
N ASN A 28 -10.36 -0.31 17.53
CA ASN A 28 -9.70 0.31 18.66
C ASN A 28 -10.47 1.59 19.03
N GLN A 29 -10.93 1.71 20.28
CA GLN A 29 -11.69 2.87 20.78
C GLN A 29 -12.84 3.28 19.85
N ASP A 30 -13.69 2.30 19.48
CA ASP A 30 -14.81 2.45 18.53
C ASP A 30 -14.44 2.85 17.09
N LYS A 31 -13.14 3.04 16.80
CA LYS A 31 -12.63 3.29 15.46
C LYS A 31 -12.23 1.99 14.79
N ARG A 32 -12.75 1.76 13.60
CA ARG A 32 -12.30 0.66 12.71
C ARG A 32 -11.10 1.15 11.90
N THR A 33 -10.00 0.43 11.99
CA THR A 33 -8.78 0.71 11.22
C THR A 33 -8.36 -0.52 10.46
N MET A 34 -7.74 -0.33 9.30
CA MET A 34 -7.21 -1.41 8.48
C MET A 34 -5.84 -0.99 7.93
N PRO A 35 -4.77 -1.78 8.13
CA PRO A 35 -3.48 -1.46 7.56
C PRO A 35 -3.49 -1.75 6.05
N VAL A 36 -2.94 -0.82 5.26
CA VAL A 36 -2.83 -0.91 3.81
C VAL A 36 -1.38 -0.68 3.42
N SER A 37 -0.82 -1.56 2.59
CA SER A 37 0.52 -1.41 2.00
C SER A 37 0.38 -1.21 0.50
N VAL A 38 0.97 -0.12 -0.03
CA VAL A 38 0.89 0.26 -1.44
C VAL A 38 2.31 0.29 -2.02
N HIS A 39 2.59 -0.60 -2.97
CA HIS A 39 3.85 -0.66 -3.69
C HIS A 39 3.66 -0.16 -5.12
N VAL A 40 4.54 0.74 -5.53
CA VAL A 40 4.43 1.42 -6.82
C VAL A 40 5.80 1.48 -7.51
N HIS A 41 5.77 1.75 -8.80
CA HIS A 41 6.98 2.00 -9.57
C HIS A 41 7.29 3.50 -9.61
N HIS A 42 8.40 3.93 -9.01
CA HIS A 42 8.71 5.36 -8.85
C HIS A 42 8.90 6.14 -10.15
N ALA A 43 9.26 5.49 -11.25
CA ALA A 43 9.33 6.16 -12.56
C ALA A 43 7.95 6.57 -13.12
N LEU A 44 6.85 6.05 -12.55
CA LEU A 44 5.49 6.31 -13.01
C LEU A 44 4.68 7.14 -12.02
N MET A 45 5.05 7.15 -10.74
CA MET A 45 4.38 7.92 -9.69
C MET A 45 5.26 8.11 -8.46
N ASP A 46 4.85 9.01 -7.58
CA ASP A 46 5.56 9.35 -6.34
C ASP A 46 4.60 9.36 -5.13
N GLY A 47 5.10 9.83 -3.98
CA GLY A 47 4.31 9.91 -2.76
C GLY A 47 3.07 10.80 -2.86
N TYR A 48 3.06 11.81 -3.75
CA TYR A 48 1.91 12.69 -3.94
C TYR A 48 0.72 11.92 -4.52
N HIS A 49 0.96 11.11 -5.55
CA HIS A 49 -0.07 10.30 -6.19
C HIS A 49 -0.63 9.23 -5.24
N VAL A 50 0.24 8.61 -4.43
CA VAL A 50 -0.19 7.65 -3.40
C VAL A 50 -1.02 8.34 -2.33
N ALA A 51 -0.64 9.54 -1.89
CA ALA A 51 -1.42 10.32 -0.93
C ALA A 51 -2.82 10.66 -1.48
N GLN A 52 -2.92 11.13 -2.73
CA GLN A 52 -4.21 11.37 -3.38
C GLN A 52 -5.09 10.12 -3.45
N PHE A 53 -4.49 8.96 -3.73
CA PHE A 53 -5.22 7.69 -3.72
C PHE A 53 -5.77 7.37 -2.32
N ILE A 54 -4.99 7.58 -1.26
CA ILE A 54 -5.41 7.31 0.12
C ILE A 54 -6.45 8.33 0.59
N ASP A 55 -6.35 9.60 0.21
CA ASP A 55 -7.35 10.62 0.58
C ASP A 55 -8.70 10.39 -0.11
N LEU A 56 -8.71 9.74 -1.27
CA LEU A 56 -9.93 9.41 -1.99
C LEU A 56 -10.72 8.26 -1.33
N PHE A 57 -10.07 7.39 -0.56
CA PHE A 57 -10.64 6.13 -0.04
C PHE A 57 -10.52 5.98 1.49
#